data_AF-A0A351FSJ8-F1
#
_entry.id   AF-A0A351FSJ8-F1
#
_cell.length_a   1.000
_cell.length_b   1.000
_cell.length_c   1.000
_cell.angle_alpha   90.00
_cell.angle_beta   90.00
_cell.angle_gamma   90.00
#
_symmetry.space_group_name_H-M   'P 1'
#
loop_
_entity.id
_entity.type
_entity.pdbx_description
1 polymer ?
#
loop_
_entity_poly.entity_id
_entity_poly.type
_entity_poly.pdbx_seq_one_letter_code
_entity_poly.pdbx_strand_id
1 'polypeptide(L)'
;MPQTEASCTFVLRMAAFSCFAGWGWVHYYWEGPYGVLFWDENLYRQAERWGISWETFVGSGANDGLVQTVIGQVFWLYLGAAILTLTVRRGAWIQMVLLLFGFGLLAMVAYAKYLAAESQLPMLIEFGGQVLSPAILVLALQLGARHRLTIIVTVVAVIMTFAGHGAFAIGWWPTPGVFYGMITKILSVDHKTSERILFAAGALDFAVCFALLF
;
A
#
# COMPACT_ATOMS: atom_id res chain seq x y z
N MET A 1 12.97 6.70 29.46
CA MET A 1 13.29 7.09 28.06
C MET A 1 13.53 5.87 27.15
N PRO A 2 14.34 4.86 27.51
CA PRO A 2 14.60 3.69 26.63
C PRO A 2 13.34 2.85 26.34
N GLN A 3 12.47 2.70 27.35
CA GLN A 3 11.23 1.95 27.21
C GLN A 3 10.28 2.57 26.19
N THR A 4 10.12 3.90 26.20
CA THR A 4 9.27 4.61 25.23
C THR A 4 9.80 4.47 23.80
N GLU A 5 11.12 4.53 23.61
CA GLU A 5 11.73 4.36 22.30
C GLU A 5 11.58 2.93 21.76
N ALA A 6 11.70 1.93 22.64
CA ALA A 6 11.40 0.54 22.31
C ALA A 6 9.92 0.36 21.92
N SER A 7 8.98 0.97 22.65
CA SER A 7 7.56 0.95 22.32
C SER A 7 7.26 1.61 20.97
N CYS A 8 7.80 2.81 20.69
CA CYS A 8 7.61 3.46 19.39
C CYS A 8 8.19 2.62 18.25
N THR A 9 9.38 2.05 18.42
CA THR A 9 9.99 1.16 17.43
C THR A 9 9.13 -0.08 17.20
N PHE A 10 8.57 -0.66 18.26
CA PHE A 10 7.66 -1.80 18.14
C PHE A 10 6.41 -1.45 17.33
N VAL A 11 5.79 -0.29 17.57
CA VAL A 11 4.64 0.19 16.78
C VAL A 11 5.02 0.34 15.30
N LEU A 12 6.18 0.92 14.99
CA LEU A 12 6.64 1.07 13.61
C LEU A 12 6.92 -0.29 12.93
N ARG A 13 7.41 -1.29 13.69
CA ARG A 13 7.53 -2.68 13.20
C ARG A 13 6.17 -3.26 12.86
N MET A 14 5.20 -3.11 13.76
CA MET A 14 3.85 -3.61 13.54
C MET A 14 3.18 -2.93 12.35
N ALA A 15 3.35 -1.62 12.18
CA ALA A 15 2.82 -0.89 11.04
C ALA A 15 3.36 -1.43 9.71
N ALA A 16 4.69 -1.56 9.58
CA ALA A 16 5.30 -2.10 8.37
C ALA A 16 4.96 -3.59 8.16
N PHE A 17 4.93 -4.38 9.25
CA PHE A 17 4.48 -5.78 9.22
C PHE A 17 3.06 -5.89 8.66
N SER A 18 2.10 -5.12 9.18
CA SER A 18 0.70 -5.16 8.75
C SER A 18 0.56 -4.78 7.28
N CYS A 19 1.34 -3.81 6.79
CA CYS A 19 1.34 -3.45 5.36
C CYS A 19 1.82 -4.61 4.49
N PHE A 20 2.97 -5.21 4.80
CA PHE A 20 3.48 -6.34 4.02
C PHE A 20 2.63 -7.60 4.15
N ALA A 21 2.16 -7.93 5.35
CA ALA A 21 1.30 -9.08 5.59
C ALA A 21 -0.06 -8.93 4.88
N GLY A 22 -0.65 -7.73 4.93
CA GLY A 22 -1.89 -7.43 4.23
C GLY A 22 -1.75 -7.56 2.72
N TRP A 23 -0.70 -6.98 2.12
CA TRP A 23 -0.46 -7.14 0.69
C TRP A 23 -0.05 -8.56 0.31
N GLY A 24 0.73 -9.25 1.14
CA GLY A 24 1.01 -10.67 0.95
C GLY A 24 -0.27 -11.49 0.89
N TRP A 25 -1.20 -11.26 1.83
CA TRP A 25 -2.51 -11.91 1.82
C TRP A 25 -3.30 -11.64 0.54
N VAL A 26 -3.30 -10.40 0.06
CA VAL A 26 -3.96 -10.06 -1.21
C VAL A 26 -3.33 -10.81 -2.39
N HIS A 27 -2.01 -10.87 -2.48
CA HIS A 27 -1.31 -11.60 -3.55
C HIS A 27 -1.58 -13.10 -3.50
N TYR A 28 -1.71 -13.67 -2.30
CA TYR A 28 -1.99 -15.09 -2.11
C TYR A 28 -3.40 -15.49 -2.56
N TYR A 29 -4.42 -14.66 -2.30
CA TYR A 29 -5.82 -15.06 -2.51
C TYR A 29 -6.49 -14.43 -3.75
N TRP A 30 -6.24 -13.15 -4.05
CA TRP A 30 -6.97 -12.40 -5.10
C TRP A 30 -6.11 -11.98 -6.29
N GLU A 31 -4.87 -12.46 -6.36
CA GLU A 31 -3.83 -11.96 -7.27
C GLU A 31 -3.53 -10.48 -6.95
N GLY A 32 -2.24 -10.13 -6.88
CA GLY A 32 -1.84 -8.75 -6.58
C GLY A 32 -2.43 -7.74 -7.58
N PRO A 33 -2.48 -6.44 -7.26
CA PRO A 33 -3.10 -5.43 -8.11
C PRO A 33 -2.25 -5.08 -9.36
N TYR A 34 -1.38 -5.98 -9.80
CA TYR A 34 -0.42 -5.73 -10.87
C TYR A 34 -0.96 -6.02 -12.28
N GLY A 35 -2.13 -6.64 -12.41
CA GLY A 35 -2.70 -6.96 -13.74
C GLY A 35 -2.72 -5.76 -14.70
N VAL A 36 -3.04 -4.57 -14.19
CA VAL A 36 -3.03 -3.31 -14.96
C VAL A 36 -1.66 -2.94 -15.54
N LEU A 37 -0.57 -3.39 -14.92
CA LEU A 37 0.80 -3.17 -15.42
C LEU A 37 1.15 -4.09 -16.59
N PHE A 38 0.52 -5.26 -16.65
CA PHE A 38 0.79 -6.28 -17.66
C PHE A 38 -0.15 -6.19 -18.87
N TRP A 39 -1.29 -5.51 -18.72
CA TRP A 39 -2.26 -5.24 -19.79
C TRP A 39 -1.82 -4.06 -20.69
N ASP A 40 -0.54 -4.02 -21.04
CA ASP A 40 0.04 -3.07 -21.97
C ASP A 40 0.47 -3.78 -23.27
N GLU A 41 0.02 -3.26 -24.41
CA GLU A 41 0.28 -3.87 -25.72
C GLU A 41 1.78 -3.92 -26.06
N ASN A 42 2.56 -2.95 -25.59
CA ASN A 42 4.01 -2.93 -25.84
C ASN A 42 4.75 -3.97 -25.01
N LEU A 43 4.26 -4.26 -23.80
CA LEU A 43 4.81 -5.34 -22.99
C LEU A 43 4.55 -6.70 -23.64
N TYR A 44 3.33 -6.94 -24.14
CA TYR A 44 3.05 -8.16 -24.89
C TYR A 44 3.89 -8.25 -26.18
N ARG A 45 4.01 -7.17 -26.96
CA ARG A 45 4.91 -7.14 -28.14
C ARG A 45 6.35 -7.50 -27.81
N GLN A 46 6.84 -7.16 -26.60
CA GLN A 46 8.18 -7.57 -26.16
C GLN A 46 8.22 -9.06 -25.79
N ALA A 47 7.20 -9.58 -25.10
CA ALA A 47 7.09 -11.00 -24.80
C ALA A 47 7.02 -11.86 -26.08
N GLU A 48 6.28 -11.39 -27.09
CA GLU A 48 6.19 -12.03 -28.40
C GLU A 48 7.55 -12.08 -29.12
N ARG A 49 8.37 -11.03 -29.02
CA ARG A 49 9.76 -11.03 -29.54
C ARG A 49 10.65 -12.07 -28.85
N TRP A 50 10.32 -12.48 -27.64
CA TRP A 50 10.99 -13.57 -26.91
C TRP A 50 10.34 -14.94 -27.17
N GLY A 51 9.39 -15.03 -28.11
CA GLY A 51 8.74 -16.27 -28.51
C GLY A 51 7.62 -16.73 -27.57
N ILE A 52 7.12 -15.85 -26.69
CA ILE A 52 6.01 -16.18 -25.79
C ILE A 52 4.69 -15.94 -26.54
N SER A 53 3.89 -17.00 -26.73
CA SER A 53 2.58 -16.89 -27.37
C SER A 53 1.55 -16.21 -26.46
N TRP A 54 0.49 -15.67 -27.06
CA TRP A 54 -0.62 -15.07 -26.31
C TRP A 54 -1.25 -16.05 -25.32
N GLU A 55 -1.48 -17.30 -25.72
CA GLU A 55 -2.05 -18.33 -24.86
C GLU A 55 -1.16 -18.64 -23.66
N THR A 56 0.17 -18.59 -23.84
CA THR A 56 1.12 -18.78 -22.72
C THR A 56 1.16 -17.54 -21.82
N PHE A 57 1.07 -16.36 -22.40
CA PHE A 57 1.14 -15.09 -21.68
C PHE A 57 -0.08 -14.88 -20.77
N VAL A 58 -1.29 -15.05 -21.33
CA VAL A 58 -2.57 -14.80 -20.66
C VAL A 58 -3.15 -16.05 -19.98
N GLY A 59 -2.83 -17.24 -20.49
CA GLY A 59 -3.38 -18.50 -20.02
C GLY A 59 -4.67 -18.91 -20.74
N SER A 60 -5.25 -20.02 -20.30
CA SER A 60 -6.53 -20.56 -20.76
C SER A 60 -7.76 -19.90 -20.09
N GLY A 61 -7.53 -18.96 -19.17
CA GLY A 61 -8.55 -18.36 -18.32
C GLY A 61 -8.74 -19.08 -16.98
N ALA A 62 -7.91 -20.08 -16.67
CA ALA A 62 -7.89 -20.80 -15.40
C ALA A 62 -6.78 -20.32 -14.44
N ASN A 63 -6.36 -19.05 -14.58
CA ASN A 63 -5.21 -18.44 -13.87
C ASN A 63 -3.89 -19.22 -14.03
N ASP A 64 -3.75 -19.89 -15.17
CA ASP A 64 -2.60 -20.70 -15.58
C ASP A 64 -1.63 -19.95 -16.50
N GLY A 65 -1.93 -18.68 -16.80
CA GLY A 65 -1.07 -17.81 -17.59
C GLY A 65 0.24 -17.49 -16.87
N LEU A 66 1.26 -17.15 -17.67
CA LEU A 66 2.55 -16.71 -17.16
C LEU A 66 2.41 -15.48 -16.24
N VAL A 67 1.57 -14.51 -16.62
CA VAL A 67 1.35 -13.28 -15.85
C VAL A 67 0.78 -13.60 -14.45
N GLN A 68 -0.28 -14.41 -14.38
CA GLN A 68 -0.93 -14.79 -13.12
C GLN A 68 0.02 -15.60 -12.25
N THR A 69 0.76 -16.54 -12.84
CA THR A 69 1.77 -17.33 -12.13
C THR A 69 2.84 -16.43 -11.51
N VAL A 70 3.40 -15.49 -12.28
CA VAL A 70 4.42 -14.55 -11.79
C VAL A 70 3.87 -13.65 -10.68
N ILE A 71 2.68 -13.07 -10.87
CA ILE A 71 2.03 -12.24 -9.85
C ILE A 71 1.81 -13.01 -8.56
N GLY A 72 1.37 -14.27 -8.64
CA GLY A 72 1.18 -15.15 -7.49
C GLY A 72 2.48 -15.41 -6.70
N GLN A 73 3.61 -15.57 -7.39
CA GLN A 73 4.91 -15.78 -6.72
C GLN A 73 5.40 -14.55 -5.94
N VAL A 74 4.91 -13.34 -6.25
CA VAL A 74 5.27 -12.12 -5.51
C VAL A 74 4.84 -12.20 -4.04
N PHE A 75 3.86 -13.04 -3.69
CA PHE A 75 3.51 -13.36 -2.31
C PHE A 75 4.74 -13.65 -1.42
N TRP A 76 5.69 -14.45 -1.91
CA TRP A 76 6.86 -14.85 -1.13
C TRP A 76 7.77 -13.67 -0.79
N LEU A 77 7.84 -12.66 -1.67
CA LEU A 77 8.59 -11.42 -1.41
C LEU A 77 7.92 -10.63 -0.29
N TYR A 78 6.60 -10.52 -0.30
CA TYR A 78 5.82 -9.86 0.77
C TYR A 78 5.92 -10.59 2.10
N LEU A 79 5.84 -11.92 2.10
CA LEU A 79 6.00 -12.73 3.31
C LEU A 79 7.41 -12.56 3.91
N GLY A 80 8.44 -12.62 3.07
CA GLY A 80 9.82 -12.38 3.49
C GLY A 80 10.01 -10.97 4.08
N ALA A 81 9.47 -9.95 3.42
CA ALA A 81 9.50 -8.58 3.92
C ALA A 81 8.75 -8.42 5.25
N ALA A 82 7.58 -9.04 5.41
CA ALA A 82 6.83 -9.03 6.67
C ALA A 82 7.63 -9.67 7.81
N ILE A 83 8.25 -10.82 7.60
CA ILE A 83 9.11 -11.45 8.63
C ILE A 83 10.32 -10.55 8.94
N LEU A 84 10.86 -9.88 7.93
CA LEU A 84 12.01 -9.00 8.08
C LEU A 84 11.70 -7.77 8.95
N THR A 85 10.50 -7.19 8.89
CA THR A 85 10.13 -6.07 9.77
C THR A 85 10.16 -6.45 11.25
N LEU A 86 9.92 -7.71 11.58
CA LEU A 86 9.98 -8.22 12.96
C LEU A 86 11.40 -8.54 13.41
N THR A 87 12.24 -9.03 12.49
CA THR A 87 13.57 -9.59 12.81
C THR A 87 14.72 -8.62 12.57
N VAL A 88 14.51 -7.54 11.79
CA VAL A 88 15.57 -6.59 11.44
C VAL A 88 16.25 -6.01 12.67
N ARG A 89 17.58 -5.92 12.68
CA ARG A 89 18.35 -5.37 13.81
C ARG A 89 19.04 -4.06 13.45
N ARG A 90 19.30 -3.22 14.45
CA ARG A 90 20.14 -2.04 14.29
C ARG A 90 21.54 -2.46 13.80
N GLY A 91 22.06 -1.77 12.79
CA GLY A 91 23.36 -2.08 12.16
C GLY A 91 23.34 -3.23 11.13
N ALA A 92 22.25 -3.98 10.98
CA ALA A 92 22.14 -5.04 9.98
C ALA A 92 21.83 -4.46 8.59
N TRP A 93 22.83 -3.88 7.93
CA TRP A 93 22.66 -3.10 6.70
C TRP A 93 21.98 -3.88 5.56
N ILE A 94 22.29 -5.17 5.40
CA ILE A 94 21.65 -6.03 4.37
C ILE A 94 20.15 -6.13 4.63
N GLN A 95 19.74 -6.35 5.88
CA GLN A 95 18.33 -6.42 6.26
C GLN A 95 17.64 -5.06 6.04
N MET A 96 18.33 -3.95 6.31
CA MET A 96 17.80 -2.61 6.04
C MET A 96 17.62 -2.36 4.53
N VAL A 97 18.59 -2.75 3.70
CA VAL A 97 18.49 -2.65 2.23
C VAL A 97 17.34 -3.51 1.70
N LEU A 98 17.18 -4.73 2.20
CA LEU A 98 16.06 -5.60 1.83
C LEU A 98 14.70 -5.00 2.24
N LEU A 99 14.61 -4.31 3.38
CA LEU A 99 13.39 -3.56 3.75
C LEU A 99 13.12 -2.37 2.82
N LEU A 100 14.17 -1.66 2.37
CA LEU A 100 14.03 -0.59 1.39
C LEU A 100 13.66 -1.12 0.00
N PHE A 101 14.07 -2.34 -0.36
CA PHE A 101 13.52 -3.02 -1.51
C PHE A 101 12.02 -3.30 -1.33
N GLY A 102 11.59 -3.69 -0.13
CA GLY A 102 10.17 -3.80 0.23
C GLY A 102 9.38 -2.50 0.11
N PHE A 103 9.99 -1.34 0.43
CA PHE A 103 9.41 -0.03 0.10
C PHE A 103 9.11 0.10 -1.40
N GLY A 104 10.02 -0.37 -2.28
CA GLY A 104 9.81 -0.40 -3.72
C GLY A 104 8.65 -1.31 -4.15
N LEU A 105 8.48 -2.46 -3.51
CA LEU A 105 7.34 -3.35 -3.76
C LEU A 105 6.00 -2.67 -3.43
N LEU A 106 5.92 -2.02 -2.26
CA LEU A 106 4.70 -1.29 -1.87
C LEU A 106 4.46 -0.07 -2.77
N ALA A 107 5.52 0.62 -3.20
CA ALA A 107 5.40 1.70 -4.18
C ALA A 107 4.85 1.20 -5.52
N MET A 108 5.27 0.00 -5.96
CA MET A 108 4.71 -0.63 -7.17
C MET A 108 3.22 -0.94 -7.00
N VAL A 109 2.78 -1.39 -5.82
CA VAL A 109 1.35 -1.56 -5.52
C VAL A 109 0.61 -0.23 -5.61
N ALA A 110 1.12 0.82 -4.98
CA ALA A 110 0.51 2.14 -5.02
C ALA A 110 0.40 2.66 -6.46
N TYR A 111 1.43 2.45 -7.27
CA TYR A 111 1.43 2.82 -8.69
C TYR A 111 0.41 2.02 -9.50
N ALA A 112 0.33 0.71 -9.30
CA ALA A 112 -0.66 -0.12 -9.98
C ALA A 112 -2.09 0.28 -9.57
N LYS A 113 -2.33 0.58 -8.30
CA LYS A 113 -3.61 1.12 -7.82
C LYS A 113 -3.94 2.48 -8.44
N TYR A 114 -2.96 3.36 -8.57
CA TYR A 114 -3.10 4.65 -9.24
C TYR A 114 -3.53 4.48 -10.71
N LEU A 115 -2.88 3.59 -11.46
CA LEU A 115 -3.26 3.29 -12.85
C LEU A 115 -4.67 2.68 -12.94
N ALA A 116 -5.00 1.74 -12.04
CA ALA A 116 -6.32 1.13 -11.97
C ALA A 116 -7.43 2.14 -11.59
N ALA A 117 -7.07 3.22 -10.89
CA ALA A 117 -7.95 4.34 -10.58
C ALA A 117 -7.90 5.44 -11.66
N GLU A 118 -7.60 5.09 -12.91
CA GLU A 118 -7.53 6.01 -14.05
C GLU A 118 -6.61 7.22 -13.79
N SER A 119 -5.48 6.99 -13.13
CA SER A 119 -4.49 8.03 -12.84
C SER A 119 -4.99 9.15 -11.93
N GLN A 120 -5.97 8.87 -11.05
CA GLN A 120 -6.44 9.79 -10.04
C GLN A 120 -5.41 9.94 -8.91
N LEU A 121 -4.79 11.12 -8.83
CA LEU A 121 -3.70 11.42 -7.91
C LEU A 121 -3.98 11.08 -6.43
N PRO A 122 -5.18 11.30 -5.86
CA PRO A 122 -5.43 10.94 -4.46
C PRO A 122 -5.21 9.45 -4.16
N MET A 123 -5.37 8.56 -5.15
CA MET A 123 -5.09 7.13 -5.00
C MET A 123 -3.61 6.89 -4.70
N LEU A 124 -2.69 7.61 -5.35
CA LEU A 124 -1.27 7.47 -5.06
C LEU A 124 -0.93 8.04 -3.67
N ILE A 125 -1.56 9.16 -3.32
CA ILE A 125 -1.33 9.86 -2.04
C ILE A 125 -1.87 9.02 -0.86
N GLU A 126 -3.04 8.41 -0.97
CA GLU A 126 -3.65 7.55 0.06
C GLU A 126 -2.74 6.39 0.50
N PHE A 127 -1.86 5.92 -0.38
CA PHE A 127 -0.91 4.85 -0.07
C PHE A 127 0.34 5.31 0.69
N GLY A 128 0.49 6.60 0.99
CA GLY A 128 1.70 7.17 1.60
C GLY A 128 2.15 6.44 2.88
N GLY A 129 1.23 6.20 3.82
CA GLY A 129 1.50 5.45 5.05
C GLY A 129 2.01 4.03 4.79
N GLN A 130 1.38 3.32 3.84
CA GLN A 130 1.76 1.95 3.50
C GLN A 130 3.15 1.93 2.88
N VAL A 131 3.36 2.73 1.83
CA VAL A 131 4.61 2.82 1.07
C VAL A 131 5.77 3.23 1.98
N LEU A 132 5.61 4.28 2.79
CA LEU A 132 6.69 4.83 3.61
C LEU A 132 6.98 4.00 4.88
N SER A 133 6.08 3.10 5.31
CA SER A 133 6.23 2.34 6.55
C SER A 133 7.58 1.59 6.71
N PRO A 134 8.17 0.96 5.66
CA PRO A 134 9.45 0.27 5.80
C PRO A 134 10.61 1.27 5.93
N ALA A 135 10.56 2.38 5.20
CA ALA A 135 11.55 3.45 5.27
C ALA A 135 11.53 4.13 6.65
N ILE A 136 10.34 4.38 7.21
CA ILE A 136 10.17 4.91 8.56
C ILE A 136 10.77 3.95 9.61
N LEU A 137 10.55 2.63 9.46
CA LEU A 137 11.17 1.64 10.34
C LEU A 137 12.70 1.66 10.23
N VAL A 138 13.27 1.76 9.02
CA VAL A 138 14.72 1.88 8.83
C VAL A 138 15.26 3.15 9.49
N LEU A 139 14.60 4.30 9.30
CA LEU A 139 14.97 5.57 9.96
C LEU A 139 14.92 5.45 11.48
N ALA A 140 13.88 4.81 12.03
CA ALA A 140 13.76 4.58 13.46
C ALA A 140 14.90 3.70 14.01
N LEU A 141 15.33 2.67 13.28
CA LEU A 141 16.42 1.80 13.71
C LEU A 141 17.80 2.45 13.58
N GLN A 142 18.01 3.31 12.58
CA GLN A 142 19.29 3.98 12.37
C GLN A 142 19.45 5.21 13.28
N LEU A 143 18.44 6.09 13.28
CA LEU A 143 18.49 7.40 13.91
C LEU A 143 17.75 7.48 15.25
N GLY A 144 16.84 6.53 15.51
CA GLY A 144 15.94 6.53 16.66
C GLY A 144 14.50 6.88 16.27
N ALA A 145 13.52 6.27 16.95
CA ALA A 145 12.10 6.45 16.64
C ALA A 145 11.61 7.89 16.89
N ARG A 146 12.26 8.61 17.80
CA ARG A 146 11.95 10.01 18.16
C ARG A 146 12.84 11.02 17.47
N HIS A 147 13.72 10.57 16.58
CA HIS A 147 14.55 11.47 15.79
C HIS A 147 13.66 12.35 14.90
N ARG A 148 14.02 13.64 14.76
CA ARG A 148 13.21 14.64 14.04
C ARG A 148 12.84 14.18 12.63
N LEU A 149 13.78 13.59 11.90
CA LEU A 149 13.53 13.07 10.56
C LEU A 149 12.50 11.93 10.55
N THR A 150 12.61 10.98 11.49
CA THR A 150 11.66 9.87 11.63
C THR A 150 10.25 10.40 11.88
N ILE A 151 10.11 11.39 12.77
CA ILE A 151 8.83 12.03 13.07
C ILE A 151 8.28 12.76 11.84
N ILE A 152 9.08 13.58 11.16
CA ILE A 152 8.64 14.32 9.97
C ILE A 152 8.14 13.37 8.88
N VAL A 153 8.91 12.32 8.55
CA VAL A 153 8.51 11.34 7.52
C VAL A 153 7.25 10.59 7.96
N THR A 154 7.10 10.27 9.24
CA THR A 154 5.88 9.65 9.78
C THR A 154 4.67 10.58 9.62
N VAL A 155 4.81 11.86 9.99
CA VAL A 155 3.74 12.86 9.85
C VAL A 155 3.35 13.03 8.39
N VAL A 156 4.32 13.15 7.48
CA VAL A 156 4.07 13.22 6.03
C VAL A 156 3.31 11.98 5.56
N ALA A 157 3.74 10.78 5.96
CA ALA A 157 3.09 9.54 5.57
C ALA A 157 1.64 9.45 6.05
N VAL A 158 1.36 9.89 7.28
CA VAL A 158 0.00 9.96 7.83
C VAL A 158 -0.84 10.99 7.07
N ILE A 159 -0.33 12.21 6.88
CA ILE A 159 -1.03 13.26 6.13
C ILE A 159 -1.36 12.78 4.72
N MET A 160 -0.43 12.13 4.03
CA MET A 160 -0.67 11.55 2.71
C MET A 160 -1.85 10.56 2.77
N THR A 161 -1.81 9.58 3.67
CA THR A 161 -2.90 8.59 3.78
C THR A 161 -4.26 9.26 3.99
N PHE A 162 -4.37 10.13 4.98
CA PHE A 162 -5.64 10.77 5.35
C PHE A 162 -6.10 11.79 4.31
N ALA A 163 -5.21 12.62 3.75
CA ALA A 163 -5.59 13.59 2.73
C ALA A 163 -6.01 12.92 1.41
N GLY A 164 -5.31 11.86 1.00
CA GLY A 164 -5.66 11.08 -0.19
C GLY A 164 -7.01 10.39 -0.05
N HIS A 165 -7.20 9.65 1.05
CA HIS A 165 -8.46 8.96 1.36
C HIS A 165 -9.62 9.94 1.54
N GLY A 166 -9.39 11.00 2.33
CA GLY A 166 -10.36 12.05 2.61
C GLY A 166 -10.85 12.76 1.35
N ALA A 167 -9.95 13.02 0.38
CA ALA A 167 -10.33 13.62 -0.90
C ALA A 167 -11.33 12.77 -1.69
N PHE A 168 -11.22 11.44 -1.64
CA PHE A 168 -12.24 10.54 -2.20
C PHE A 168 -13.53 10.55 -1.37
N ALA A 169 -13.42 10.48 -0.04
CA ALA A 169 -14.57 10.34 0.85
C ALA A 169 -15.48 11.58 0.85
N ILE A 170 -14.92 12.79 0.71
CA ILE A 170 -15.72 14.03 0.59
C ILE A 170 -16.21 14.30 -0.84
N GLY A 171 -15.74 13.55 -1.83
CA GLY A 171 -16.17 13.67 -3.23
C GLY A 171 -15.44 14.73 -4.05
N TRP A 172 -14.21 15.14 -3.68
CA TRP A 172 -13.38 15.96 -4.58
C TRP A 172 -12.93 15.19 -5.82
N TRP A 173 -12.77 13.87 -5.67
CA TRP A 173 -12.64 12.91 -6.77
C TRP A 173 -13.80 11.92 -6.73
N PRO A 174 -14.08 11.21 -7.83
CA PRO A 174 -15.08 10.16 -7.85
C PRO A 174 -14.81 9.15 -6.73
N THR A 175 -15.70 9.10 -5.74
CA THR A 175 -15.56 8.18 -4.62
C THR A 175 -15.70 6.74 -5.14
N PRO A 176 -14.75 5.84 -4.82
CA PRO A 176 -14.82 4.45 -5.27
C PRO A 176 -16.14 3.79 -4.88
N GLY A 177 -16.83 3.15 -5.84
CA GLY A 177 -18.13 2.51 -5.60
C GLY A 177 -18.12 1.47 -4.46
N VAL A 178 -16.97 0.82 -4.25
CA VAL A 178 -16.77 -0.14 -3.16
C VAL A 178 -16.90 0.50 -1.77
N PHE A 179 -16.63 1.80 -1.61
CA PHE A 179 -16.77 2.50 -0.32
C PHE A 179 -18.25 2.59 0.08
N TYR A 180 -19.12 3.00 -0.84
CA TYR A 180 -20.56 2.97 -0.63
C TYR A 180 -21.05 1.55 -0.37
N GLY A 181 -20.59 0.57 -1.16
CA GLY A 181 -20.97 -0.83 -1.00
C GLY A 181 -20.59 -1.42 0.37
N MET A 182 -19.41 -1.07 0.89
CA MET A 182 -18.98 -1.50 2.22
C MET A 182 -19.86 -0.91 3.32
N ILE A 183 -20.13 0.40 3.30
CA ILE A 183 -20.91 1.06 4.35
C ILE A 183 -22.37 0.61 4.32
N THR A 184 -22.99 0.56 3.13
CA THR A 184 -24.36 0.07 2.99
C THR A 184 -24.48 -1.36 3.53
N LYS A 185 -23.51 -2.24 3.25
CA LYS A 185 -23.53 -3.64 3.70
C LYS A 185 -23.23 -3.81 5.19
N ILE A 186 -22.23 -3.12 5.73
CA ILE A 186 -21.80 -3.27 7.13
C ILE A 186 -22.81 -2.62 8.08
N LEU A 187 -23.26 -1.41 7.76
CA LEU A 187 -24.17 -0.65 8.62
C LEU A 187 -25.65 -0.84 8.27
N SER A 188 -25.95 -1.58 7.20
CA SER A 188 -27.32 -1.82 6.71
C SER A 188 -28.10 -0.52 6.45
N VAL A 189 -27.44 0.47 5.85
CA VAL A 189 -28.02 1.78 5.51
C VAL A 189 -28.17 1.96 4.01
N ASP A 190 -29.03 2.90 3.58
CA ASP A 190 -29.18 3.24 2.16
C ASP A 190 -27.98 4.04 1.61
N HIS A 191 -27.89 4.15 0.27
CA HIS A 191 -26.81 4.84 -0.41
C HIS A 191 -26.68 6.31 0.01
N LYS A 192 -27.80 7.02 0.16
CA LYS A 192 -27.80 8.46 0.52
C LYS A 192 -27.26 8.68 1.94
N THR A 193 -27.54 7.74 2.83
CA THR A 193 -27.01 7.73 4.19
C THR A 193 -25.52 7.39 4.17
N SER A 194 -25.10 6.40 3.37
CA SER A 194 -23.67 6.08 3.17
C SER A 194 -22.86 7.25 2.63
N GLU A 195 -23.40 8.02 1.69
CA GLU A 195 -22.78 9.23 1.14
C GLU A 195 -22.52 10.28 2.22
N ARG A 196 -23.50 10.53 3.10
CA ARG A 196 -23.34 11.46 4.23
C ARG A 196 -22.30 10.97 5.23
N ILE A 197 -22.26 9.66 5.50
CA ILE A 197 -21.27 9.05 6.39
C ILE A 197 -19.87 9.19 5.80
N LEU A 198 -19.69 8.92 4.51
CA LEU A 198 -18.40 9.08 3.81
C LEU A 198 -17.94 10.52 3.85
N PHE A 199 -18.83 11.47 3.55
CA PHE A 199 -18.50 12.89 3.62
C PHE A 199 -18.03 13.28 5.03
N ALA A 200 -18.73 12.83 6.08
CA ALA A 200 -18.34 13.10 7.46
C ALA A 200 -16.98 12.47 7.81
N ALA A 201 -16.72 11.23 7.38
CA ALA A 201 -15.44 10.55 7.57
C ALA A 201 -14.30 11.31 6.87
N GLY A 202 -14.48 11.70 5.61
CA GLY A 202 -13.48 12.47 4.88
C GLY A 202 -13.21 13.85 5.50
N ALA A 203 -14.22 14.52 6.05
CA ALA A 203 -14.02 15.76 6.79
C ALA A 203 -13.17 15.54 8.06
N LEU A 204 -13.37 14.42 8.76
CA LEU A 204 -12.54 14.03 9.90
C LEU A 204 -11.09 13.71 9.48
N ASP A 205 -10.89 13.11 8.32
CA ASP A 205 -9.54 12.85 7.80
C ASP A 205 -8.73 14.14 7.63
N PHE A 206 -9.34 15.19 7.05
CA PHE A 206 -8.69 16.49 6.95
C PHE A 206 -8.49 17.15 8.32
N ALA A 207 -9.42 16.99 9.26
CA ALA A 207 -9.24 17.48 10.63
C ALA A 207 -8.01 16.87 11.30
N VAL A 208 -7.75 15.57 11.09
CA VAL A 208 -6.52 14.90 11.54
C VAL A 208 -5.29 15.50 10.88
N CYS A 209 -5.32 15.73 9.56
CA CYS A 209 -4.21 16.37 8.84
C CYS A 209 -3.87 17.75 9.43
N PHE A 210 -4.89 18.59 9.69
CA PHE A 210 -4.67 19.89 10.33
C PHE A 210 -4.11 19.75 11.75
N ALA A 211 -4.67 18.84 12.55
CA ALA A 211 -4.22 18.62 13.93
C ALA A 211 -2.77 18.13 14.04
N LEU A 212 -2.21 17.51 12.99
CA LEU A 212 -0.80 17.08 12.96
C LEU A 212 0.18 18.20 12.56
N LEU A 213 -0.31 19.29 11.97
CA LEU A 213 0.51 20.41 11.52
C LEU A 213 0.64 21.54 12.55
N PHE A 214 -0.22 21.57 13.56
CA PHE A 214 -0.28 22.57 14.63
C PHE A 214 -0.04 21.95 16.00
#